data_AF-A0A8I0ZKP5-F1
#
_entry.id   AF-A0A8I0ZKP5-F1
#
_cell.length_a   1.000
_cell.length_b   1.000
_cell.length_c   1.000
_cell.angle_alpha   90.00
_cell.angle_beta   90.00
_cell.angle_gamma   90.00
#
_symmetry.space_group_name_H-M   'P 1'
#
loop_
_entity.id
_entity.type
_entity.pdbx_description
1 polymer ?
#
loop_
_entity_poly.entity_id
_entity_poly.type
_entity_poly.pdbx_seq_one_letter_code
_entity_poly.pdbx_strand_id
1 'polypeptide(L)'
;MTNVRKALARAVFAASLTATASIGLSPATASADITPTTIVNGILSTVGGCQTPDRNQIITCTDAETLTRQSPVLLDLNPVGTNIVVLGAGLFDDGTMRPMLVDRLQAALQLARQYPQSPIITSGGAPKAGVTEARAMREWLIANGVDPGRITEEGASWSTVENALNSARILAGRGATGVVVVSSANHVQRAMVDFRVAVLGRIPVAGVIAAT
;
A
#
# COMPACT_ATOMS: atom_id res chain seq x y z
N MET A 1 -49.35 -41.54 66.60
CA MET A 1 -49.50 -42.66 65.65
C MET A 1 -48.52 -42.44 64.50
N THR A 2 -47.60 -43.39 64.31
CA THR A 2 -46.95 -43.79 63.03
C THR A 2 -46.05 -42.71 62.35
N ASN A 3 -44.73 -42.69 62.53
CA ASN A 3 -43.64 -43.57 62.02
C ASN A 3 -42.87 -42.96 60.82
N VAL A 4 -41.58 -42.67 61.07
CA VAL A 4 -40.38 -43.10 60.33
C VAL A 4 -40.34 -42.91 58.80
N ARG A 5 -39.38 -42.12 58.29
CA ARG A 5 -38.18 -42.60 57.55
C ARG A 5 -37.21 -41.47 57.19
N LYS A 6 -35.92 -41.74 57.41
CA LYS A 6 -34.71 -40.93 57.14
C LYS A 6 -34.36 -40.92 55.64
N ALA A 7 -33.72 -39.84 55.17
CA ALA A 7 -32.61 -39.84 54.19
C ALA A 7 -32.02 -38.42 54.10
N LEU A 8 -30.85 -38.15 54.70
CA LEU A 8 -29.50 -38.18 54.08
C LEU A 8 -29.25 -37.17 52.94
N ALA A 9 -28.50 -36.12 53.31
CA ALA A 9 -27.35 -35.54 52.63
C ALA A 9 -27.40 -35.27 51.11
N ARG A 10 -27.24 -33.99 50.75
CA ARG A 10 -26.00 -33.44 50.16
C ARG A 10 -26.22 -31.97 49.80
N ALA A 11 -25.45 -31.09 50.44
CA ALA A 11 -25.29 -29.72 50.01
C ALA A 11 -24.57 -29.70 48.66
N VAL A 12 -25.23 -29.18 47.62
CA VAL A 12 -24.61 -28.87 46.33
C VAL A 12 -24.37 -27.38 46.30
N PHE A 13 -23.09 -27.01 46.28
CA PHE A 13 -22.60 -25.65 46.08
C PHE A 13 -23.07 -25.14 44.72
N ALA A 14 -23.85 -24.05 44.71
CA ALA A 14 -24.13 -23.29 43.51
C ALA A 14 -22.90 -22.44 43.17
N ALA A 15 -22.10 -22.89 42.19
CA ALA A 15 -21.03 -22.10 41.61
C ALA A 15 -21.62 -21.15 40.57
N SER A 16 -21.58 -19.85 40.87
CA SER A 16 -21.91 -18.75 39.98
C SER A 16 -20.98 -18.73 38.76
N LEU A 17 -21.55 -18.89 37.56
CA LEU A 17 -20.87 -18.64 36.28
C LEU A 17 -20.66 -17.12 36.12
N THR A 18 -19.45 -16.64 36.39
CA THR A 18 -18.99 -15.35 35.87
C THR A 18 -18.53 -15.57 34.43
N ALA A 19 -19.31 -15.08 33.47
CA ALA A 19 -18.91 -14.99 32.07
C ALA A 19 -17.79 -13.94 31.94
N THR A 20 -16.55 -14.39 31.85
CA THR A 20 -15.43 -13.54 31.42
C THR A 20 -15.52 -13.36 29.91
N ALA A 21 -15.90 -12.15 29.47
CA ALA A 21 -15.69 -11.72 28.10
C ALA A 21 -14.18 -11.61 27.86
N SER A 22 -13.58 -12.67 27.34
CA SER A 22 -12.25 -12.60 26.76
C SER A 22 -12.34 -11.71 25.52
N ILE A 23 -11.85 -10.47 25.64
CA ILE A 23 -11.48 -9.67 24.48
C ILE A 23 -10.44 -10.50 23.73
N GLY A 24 -10.85 -11.12 22.63
CA GLY A 24 -9.96 -11.74 21.67
C GLY A 24 -9.15 -10.66 20.98
N LEU A 25 -8.10 -10.17 21.62
CA LEU A 25 -6.96 -9.62 20.89
C LEU A 25 -6.34 -10.81 20.15
N SER A 26 -6.77 -11.05 18.92
CA SER A 26 -5.89 -11.72 17.98
C SER A 26 -4.66 -10.82 17.85
N PRO A 27 -3.44 -11.27 18.22
CA PRO A 27 -2.28 -10.62 17.67
C PRO A 27 -2.37 -10.93 16.19
N ALA A 28 -2.70 -9.94 15.37
CA ALA A 28 -2.34 -9.98 13.98
C ALA A 28 -0.81 -9.97 13.97
N THR A 29 -0.20 -11.15 14.12
CA THR A 29 1.18 -11.37 13.76
C THR A 29 1.21 -11.19 12.25
N ALA A 30 1.43 -9.95 11.81
CA ALA A 30 2.03 -9.72 10.52
C ALA A 30 3.40 -10.42 10.58
N SER A 31 3.42 -11.70 10.20
CA SER A 31 4.66 -12.38 9.87
C SER A 31 5.13 -11.70 8.60
N ALA A 32 5.97 -10.68 8.73
CA ALA A 32 6.78 -10.25 7.61
C ALA A 32 7.62 -11.48 7.23
N ASP A 33 7.24 -12.18 6.16
CA ASP A 33 8.10 -13.19 5.56
C ASP A 33 9.29 -12.44 4.98
N ILE A 34 10.31 -12.22 5.82
CA ILE A 34 11.57 -11.59 5.46
C ILE A 34 12.30 -12.57 4.54
N THR A 35 11.96 -12.52 3.27
CA THR A 35 12.68 -13.24 2.20
C THR A 35 13.81 -12.36 1.69
N PRO A 36 14.94 -12.93 1.20
CA PRO A 36 16.06 -12.14 0.68
C PRO A 36 15.66 -11.12 -0.39
N THR A 37 14.60 -11.39 -1.15
CA THR A 37 14.03 -10.47 -2.16
C THR A 37 13.32 -9.27 -1.55
N THR A 38 12.67 -9.43 -0.39
CA THR A 38 12.05 -8.31 0.35
C THR A 38 13.11 -7.39 0.93
N ILE A 39 14.26 -7.95 1.32
CA ILE A 39 15.45 -7.18 1.71
C ILE A 39 15.95 -6.37 0.50
N VAL A 40 15.91 -6.83 -0.75
CA VAL A 40 16.51 -6.03 -1.85
C VAL A 40 15.64 -4.86 -2.33
N ASN A 41 14.31 -4.97 -2.25
CA ASN A 41 13.42 -3.96 -2.84
C ASN A 41 13.33 -2.67 -2.01
N GLY A 42 13.89 -1.57 -2.52
CA GLY A 42 13.93 -0.27 -1.84
C GLY A 42 15.05 -0.14 -0.79
N ILE A 43 15.86 -1.18 -0.55
CA ILE A 43 17.03 -1.06 0.35
C ILE A 43 18.08 -0.13 -0.23
N LEU A 44 18.29 -0.09 -1.55
CA LEU A 44 19.24 0.86 -2.13
C LEU A 44 18.76 2.31 -1.99
N SER A 45 17.45 2.51 -1.82
CA SER A 45 16.87 3.80 -1.39
C SER A 45 17.05 4.15 0.08
N THR A 46 17.44 3.21 0.95
CA THR A 46 17.59 3.49 2.39
C THR A 46 19.05 3.44 2.83
N VAL A 47 19.88 2.62 2.19
CA VAL A 47 21.31 2.41 2.56
C VAL A 47 22.28 2.40 1.37
N GLY A 48 21.79 2.43 0.12
CA GLY A 48 22.61 2.16 -1.08
C GLY A 48 22.79 3.32 -2.06
N GLY A 49 22.55 4.56 -1.64
CA GLY A 49 22.90 5.74 -2.43
C GLY A 49 21.88 6.19 -3.48
N CYS A 50 20.68 5.60 -3.56
CA CYS A 50 19.62 6.13 -4.45
C CYS A 50 19.01 7.46 -3.98
N GLN A 51 19.31 7.89 -2.76
CA GLN A 51 18.94 9.20 -2.24
C GLN A 51 20.00 10.25 -2.62
N THR A 52 20.07 10.55 -3.91
CA THR A 52 21.05 11.48 -4.49
C THR A 52 20.36 12.38 -5.50
N PRO A 53 20.79 13.64 -5.67
CA PRO A 53 20.30 14.48 -6.78
C PRO A 53 20.94 14.10 -8.13
N ASP A 54 21.96 13.24 -8.16
CA ASP A 54 22.64 12.84 -9.39
C ASP A 54 21.84 11.79 -10.18
N ARG A 55 21.43 12.15 -11.39
CA ARG A 55 20.59 11.30 -12.25
C ARG A 55 21.28 10.00 -12.66
N ASN A 56 22.58 10.01 -12.93
CA ASN A 56 23.30 8.81 -13.38
C ASN A 56 23.42 7.80 -12.24
N GLN A 57 23.71 8.28 -11.02
CA GLN A 57 23.71 7.45 -9.82
C GLN A 57 22.33 6.87 -9.54
N ILE A 58 21.25 7.66 -9.70
CA ILE A 58 19.87 7.16 -9.58
C ILE A 58 19.64 6.00 -10.55
N ILE A 59 20.03 6.14 -11.82
CA ILE A 59 19.81 5.08 -12.81
C ILE A 59 20.57 3.81 -12.41
N THR A 60 21.88 3.93 -12.16
CA THR A 60 22.72 2.78 -11.79
C THR A 60 22.21 2.07 -10.54
N CYS A 61 21.79 2.82 -9.52
CA CYS A 61 21.28 2.22 -8.29
C CYS A 61 19.89 1.60 -8.49
N THR A 62 19.05 2.15 -9.37
CA THR A 62 17.73 1.59 -9.69
C THR A 62 17.86 0.29 -10.47
N ASP A 63 18.82 0.21 -11.38
CA ASP A 63 19.10 -0.99 -12.17
C ASP A 63 19.65 -2.14 -11.31
N ALA A 64 20.25 -1.82 -10.16
CA ALA A 64 20.75 -2.80 -9.20
C ALA A 64 19.67 -3.36 -8.26
N GLU A 65 18.46 -2.79 -8.24
CA GLU A 65 17.36 -3.29 -7.40
C GLU A 65 16.62 -4.45 -8.07
N THR A 66 16.31 -5.48 -7.29
CA THR A 66 15.42 -6.55 -7.71
C THR A 66 13.97 -6.15 -7.46
N LEU A 67 13.25 -5.85 -8.53
CA LEU A 67 11.82 -5.51 -8.48
C LEU A 67 10.99 -6.76 -8.16
N THR A 68 10.01 -6.61 -7.27
CA THR A 68 9.17 -7.72 -6.79
C THR A 68 7.71 -7.30 -6.63
N ARG A 69 6.84 -8.28 -6.42
CA ARG A 69 5.42 -8.09 -6.07
C ARG A 69 5.21 -7.96 -4.56
N GLN A 70 6.24 -8.27 -3.77
CA GLN A 70 6.20 -8.22 -2.31
C GLN A 70 6.11 -6.78 -1.80
N SER A 71 5.46 -6.58 -0.65
CA SER A 71 5.44 -5.28 0.03
C SER A 71 6.87 -4.86 0.42
N PRO A 72 7.32 -3.65 0.06
CA PRO A 72 8.66 -3.18 0.45
C PRO A 72 8.75 -2.94 1.96
N VAL A 73 9.91 -3.22 2.54
CA VAL A 73 10.20 -3.01 3.97
C VAL A 73 9.94 -1.57 4.45
N LEU A 74 9.95 -0.61 3.54
CA LEU A 74 9.61 0.78 3.81
C LEU A 74 8.20 0.94 4.44
N LEU A 75 7.23 0.13 4.01
CA LEU A 75 5.88 0.12 4.56
C LEU A 75 5.82 -0.51 5.96
N ASP A 76 6.64 -1.52 6.23
CA ASP A 76 6.76 -2.13 7.57
C ASP A 76 7.39 -1.17 8.57
N LEU A 77 8.41 -0.41 8.15
CA LEU A 77 9.17 0.50 9.02
C LEU A 77 8.37 1.76 9.38
N ASN A 78 7.65 2.35 8.42
CA ASN A 78 6.86 3.55 8.66
C ASN A 78 5.64 3.62 7.73
N PRO A 79 4.55 2.91 8.06
CA PRO A 79 3.36 2.90 7.21
C PRO A 79 2.66 4.26 7.17
N VAL A 80 2.72 5.07 8.23
CA VAL A 80 2.05 6.39 8.31
C VAL A 80 2.75 7.42 7.42
N GLY A 81 4.08 7.43 7.43
CA GLY A 81 4.88 8.35 6.61
C GLY A 81 5.10 7.89 5.17
N THR A 82 4.82 6.62 4.86
CA THR A 82 5.01 6.03 3.53
C THR A 82 3.71 6.03 2.74
N ASN A 83 3.72 6.66 1.56
CA ASN A 83 2.56 6.74 0.68
C ASN A 83 2.64 5.68 -0.42
N ILE A 84 1.49 5.14 -0.80
CA ILE A 84 1.36 4.24 -1.97
C ILE A 84 0.93 5.10 -3.15
N VAL A 85 1.69 5.09 -4.25
CA VAL A 85 1.36 5.81 -5.47
C VAL A 85 1.05 4.81 -6.58
N VAL A 86 -0.18 4.84 -7.09
CA VAL A 86 -0.65 3.95 -8.16
C VAL A 86 -0.64 4.71 -9.48
N LEU A 87 0.10 4.20 -10.48
CA LEU A 87 0.21 4.85 -11.79
C LEU A 87 -0.81 4.33 -12.80
N GLY A 88 -1.36 5.23 -13.61
CA GLY A 88 -2.25 4.92 -14.74
C GLY A 88 -1.65 4.00 -15.81
N ALA A 89 -2.51 3.21 -16.48
CA ALA A 89 -2.17 2.20 -17.49
C ALA A 89 -3.12 2.23 -18.72
N GLY A 90 -3.87 3.32 -18.88
CA GLY A 90 -4.83 3.65 -19.92
C GLY A 90 -6.27 3.28 -19.55
N LEU A 91 -7.19 4.12 -20.06
CA LEU A 91 -8.61 3.80 -20.21
C LEU A 91 -8.91 3.43 -21.68
N PHE A 92 -10.04 2.77 -21.90
CA PHE A 92 -10.67 2.68 -23.21
C PHE A 92 -11.41 3.97 -23.55
N ASP A 93 -11.83 4.14 -24.81
CA ASP A 93 -12.47 5.38 -25.26
C ASP A 93 -13.83 5.64 -24.60
N ASP A 94 -14.49 4.58 -24.10
CA ASP A 94 -15.72 4.66 -23.29
C ASP A 94 -15.47 4.98 -21.80
N GLY A 95 -14.21 5.15 -21.39
CA GLY A 95 -13.82 5.45 -20.01
C GLY A 95 -13.64 4.21 -19.12
N THR A 96 -13.86 2.99 -19.63
CA THR A 96 -13.60 1.77 -18.86
C THR A 96 -12.11 1.51 -18.68
N MET A 97 -11.73 0.88 -17.57
CA MET A 97 -10.33 0.62 -17.24
C MET A 97 -9.77 -0.56 -18.04
N ARG A 98 -8.53 -0.41 -18.52
CA ARG A 98 -7.80 -1.52 -19.15
C ARG A 98 -7.43 -2.58 -18.10
N PRO A 99 -7.29 -3.87 -18.48
CA PRO A 99 -6.92 -4.94 -17.55
C PRO A 99 -5.66 -4.61 -16.74
N MET A 100 -4.61 -4.12 -17.40
CA MET A 100 -3.36 -3.70 -16.75
C MET A 100 -3.54 -2.61 -15.69
N LEU A 101 -4.53 -1.72 -15.84
CA LEU A 101 -4.85 -0.71 -14.83
C LEU A 101 -5.53 -1.36 -13.61
N VAL A 102 -6.42 -2.33 -13.85
CA VAL A 102 -7.04 -3.13 -12.79
C VAL A 102 -6.00 -3.95 -12.02
N ASP A 103 -5.02 -4.55 -12.70
CA ASP A 103 -3.97 -5.32 -12.03
C ASP A 103 -3.14 -4.46 -11.07
N ARG A 104 -2.84 -3.22 -11.47
CA ARG A 104 -2.17 -2.23 -10.59
C ARG A 104 -3.03 -1.88 -9.38
N LEU A 105 -4.33 -1.72 -9.59
CA LEU A 105 -5.27 -1.45 -8.50
C LEU A 105 -5.42 -2.63 -7.55
N GLN A 106 -5.37 -3.87 -8.05
CA GLN A 106 -5.37 -5.06 -7.21
C GLN A 106 -4.12 -5.13 -6.33
N ALA A 107 -2.93 -4.87 -6.89
CA ALA A 107 -1.69 -4.78 -6.11
C ALA A 107 -1.75 -3.66 -5.06
N ALA A 108 -2.25 -2.48 -5.45
CA ALA A 108 -2.43 -1.37 -4.52
C ALA A 108 -3.45 -1.68 -3.41
N LEU A 109 -4.53 -2.39 -3.72
CA LEU A 109 -5.54 -2.82 -2.76
C LEU A 109 -4.97 -3.82 -1.74
N GLN A 110 -4.11 -4.75 -2.18
CA GLN A 110 -3.41 -5.67 -1.27
C GLN A 110 -2.55 -4.89 -0.28
N LEU A 111 -1.73 -3.94 -0.75
CA LEU A 111 -0.95 -3.05 0.11
C LEU A 111 -1.86 -2.21 1.02
N ALA A 112 -2.94 -1.65 0.51
CA ALA A 112 -3.85 -0.80 1.28
C ALA A 112 -4.57 -1.55 2.42
N ARG A 113 -4.82 -2.85 2.24
CA ARG A 113 -5.37 -3.75 3.26
C ARG A 113 -4.33 -4.13 4.30
N GLN A 114 -3.10 -4.41 3.88
CA GLN A 114 -1.99 -4.76 4.78
C GLN A 114 -1.52 -3.56 5.60
N TYR A 115 -1.50 -2.36 5.00
CA TYR A 115 -1.05 -1.11 5.62
C TYR A 115 -2.19 -0.08 5.63
N PRO A 116 -3.18 -0.23 6.54
CA PRO A 116 -4.37 0.62 6.56
C PRO A 116 -4.09 2.10 6.91
N GLN A 117 -2.90 2.40 7.43
CA GLN A 117 -2.48 3.76 7.77
C GLN A 117 -1.80 4.50 6.62
N SER A 118 -1.36 3.81 5.56
CA SER A 118 -0.65 4.44 4.45
C SER A 118 -1.61 5.22 3.56
N PRO A 119 -1.35 6.51 3.28
CA PRO A 119 -2.12 7.27 2.30
C PRO A 119 -1.87 6.76 0.88
N ILE A 120 -2.83 6.96 -0.01
CA ILE A 120 -2.78 6.53 -1.39
C ILE A 120 -2.89 7.74 -2.32
N ILE A 121 -2.04 7.79 -3.34
CA ILE A 121 -2.16 8.71 -4.46
C ILE A 121 -2.45 7.88 -5.71
N THR A 122 -3.47 8.28 -6.45
CA THR A 122 -3.81 7.74 -7.77
C THR A 122 -3.40 8.77 -8.81
N SER A 123 -2.47 8.42 -9.70
CA SER A 123 -1.80 9.38 -10.60
C SER A 123 -1.98 9.01 -12.07
N GLY A 124 -2.55 9.95 -12.83
CA GLY A 124 -2.81 9.83 -14.26
C GLY A 124 -3.91 10.80 -14.71
N GLY A 125 -3.53 11.82 -15.46
CA GLY A 125 -4.40 12.94 -15.85
C GLY A 125 -4.99 12.87 -17.26
N ALA A 126 -4.50 12.00 -18.15
CA ALA A 126 -5.01 11.89 -19.51
C ALA A 126 -6.46 11.37 -19.52
N PRO A 127 -7.47 12.19 -19.90
CA PRO A 127 -8.86 11.81 -19.77
C PRO A 127 -9.35 10.97 -20.96
N LYS A 128 -10.29 10.06 -20.69
CA LYS A 128 -11.13 9.36 -21.68
C LYS A 128 -12.59 9.43 -21.26
N ALA A 129 -13.49 9.73 -22.20
CA ALA A 129 -14.91 9.98 -21.91
C ALA A 129 -15.14 10.99 -20.76
N GLY A 130 -14.28 12.00 -20.61
CA GLY A 130 -14.37 13.01 -19.55
C GLY A 130 -13.90 12.53 -18.15
N VAL A 131 -13.34 11.32 -18.04
CA VAL A 131 -12.83 10.75 -16.78
C VAL A 131 -11.32 10.56 -16.88
N THR A 132 -10.58 11.01 -15.87
CA THR A 132 -9.15 10.75 -15.74
C THR A 132 -8.89 9.37 -15.13
N GLU A 133 -7.71 8.80 -15.40
CA GLU A 133 -7.30 7.56 -14.75
C GLU A 133 -7.26 7.69 -13.23
N ALA A 134 -6.75 8.81 -12.71
CA ALA A 134 -6.73 9.11 -11.28
C ALA A 134 -8.12 8.98 -10.65
N ARG A 135 -9.13 9.59 -11.28
CA ARG A 135 -10.51 9.52 -10.82
C ARG A 135 -11.06 8.10 -10.89
N ALA A 136 -10.90 7.41 -12.03
CA ALA A 136 -11.35 6.02 -12.18
C ALA A 136 -10.72 5.08 -11.14
N MET A 137 -9.41 5.23 -10.90
CA MET A 137 -8.67 4.47 -9.90
C MET A 137 -9.17 4.74 -8.47
N ARG A 138 -9.41 6.01 -8.11
CA ARG A 138 -9.97 6.37 -6.79
C ARG A 138 -11.31 5.68 -6.56
N GLU A 139 -12.24 5.83 -7.50
CA GLU A 139 -13.59 5.28 -7.36
C GLU A 139 -13.55 3.75 -7.28
N TRP A 140 -12.66 3.10 -8.03
CA TRP A 140 -12.47 1.66 -7.93
C TRP A 140 -11.96 1.22 -6.56
N LEU A 141 -10.96 1.91 -5.98
CA LEU A 141 -10.44 1.60 -4.65
C LEU A 141 -11.50 1.80 -3.55
N ILE A 142 -12.31 2.86 -3.66
CA ILE A 142 -13.43 3.12 -2.74
C ILE A 142 -14.46 1.98 -2.83
N ALA A 143 -14.85 1.59 -4.05
CA ALA A 143 -15.78 0.47 -4.27
C ALA A 143 -15.24 -0.86 -3.72
N ASN A 144 -13.93 -1.00 -3.56
CA ASN A 144 -13.26 -2.17 -2.99
C ASN A 144 -12.93 -2.04 -1.49
N GLY A 145 -13.48 -1.02 -0.82
CA GLY A 145 -13.46 -0.88 0.64
C GLY A 145 -12.31 -0.03 1.20
N VAL A 146 -11.58 0.72 0.37
CA VAL A 146 -10.59 1.70 0.85
C VAL A 146 -11.30 2.99 1.24
N ASP A 147 -11.01 3.50 2.43
CA ASP A 147 -11.54 4.78 2.91
C ASP A 147 -11.22 5.92 1.92
N PRO A 148 -12.23 6.66 1.39
CA PRO A 148 -12.02 7.81 0.53
C PRO A 148 -11.08 8.87 1.10
N GLY A 149 -11.01 9.03 2.43
CA GLY A 149 -10.13 9.97 3.11
C GLY A 149 -8.64 9.63 2.95
N ARG A 150 -8.31 8.37 2.66
CA ARG A 150 -6.93 7.92 2.42
C ARG A 150 -6.45 8.19 1.00
N ILE A 151 -7.36 8.39 0.04
CA ILE A 151 -7.02 8.44 -1.37
C ILE A 151 -6.95 9.90 -1.84
N THR A 152 -5.98 10.20 -2.68
CA THR A 152 -5.82 11.50 -3.32
C THR A 152 -5.67 11.32 -4.82
N GLU A 153 -6.39 12.13 -5.58
CA GLU A 153 -6.27 12.15 -7.03
C GLU A 153 -5.14 13.11 -7.44
N GLU A 154 -4.26 12.64 -8.31
CA GLU A 154 -3.34 13.45 -9.08
C GLU A 154 -3.73 13.30 -10.55
N GLY A 155 -4.60 14.20 -11.02
CA GLY A 155 -5.22 14.11 -12.35
C GLY A 155 -4.70 15.15 -13.36
N ALA A 156 -3.53 15.76 -13.13
CA ALA A 156 -3.02 16.85 -13.97
C ALA A 156 -1.93 16.41 -14.95
N SER A 157 -1.50 15.16 -14.87
CA SER A 157 -0.33 14.59 -15.53
C SER A 157 -0.64 13.94 -16.88
N TRP A 158 0.22 14.20 -17.87
CA TRP A 158 0.15 13.68 -19.25
C TRP A 158 1.29 12.72 -19.59
N SER A 159 2.23 12.51 -18.67
CA SER A 159 3.40 11.66 -18.87
C SER A 159 3.87 11.02 -17.55
N THR A 160 4.72 9.99 -17.65
CA THR A 160 5.34 9.37 -16.45
C THR A 160 6.17 10.38 -15.64
N VAL A 161 6.85 11.31 -16.32
CA VAL A 161 7.63 12.37 -15.65
C VAL A 161 6.69 13.32 -14.89
N GLU A 162 5.57 13.70 -15.49
CA GLU A 162 4.58 14.55 -14.82
C GLU A 162 3.89 13.83 -13.66
N ASN A 163 3.57 12.53 -13.80
CA ASN A 163 3.07 11.71 -12.69
C ASN A 163 4.02 11.80 -11.49
N ALA A 164 5.32 11.62 -11.72
CA ALA A 164 6.34 11.68 -10.68
C ALA A 164 6.46 13.08 -10.05
N LEU A 165 6.55 14.13 -10.88
CA LEU A 165 6.68 15.52 -10.40
C LEU A 165 5.45 15.98 -9.62
N ASN A 166 4.25 15.72 -10.13
CA ASN A 166 3.01 16.14 -9.49
C ASN A 166 2.77 15.35 -8.19
N SER A 167 3.01 14.04 -8.20
CA SER A 167 2.93 13.21 -7.00
C SER A 167 3.97 13.65 -5.96
N ALA A 168 5.20 13.95 -6.36
CA ALA A 168 6.24 14.45 -5.45
C ALA A 168 5.86 15.77 -4.77
N ARG A 169 5.15 16.68 -5.45
CA ARG A 169 4.62 17.91 -4.82
C ARG A 169 3.57 17.59 -3.75
N ILE A 170 2.67 16.64 -4.01
CA ILE A 170 1.67 16.18 -3.04
C ILE A 170 2.36 15.54 -1.83
N LEU A 171 3.35 14.67 -2.06
CA LEU A 171 4.14 14.00 -1.03
C LEU A 171 4.87 15.02 -0.13
N ALA A 172 5.53 16.02 -0.73
CA ALA A 172 6.22 17.08 -0.01
C ALA A 172 5.26 17.93 0.85
N GLY A 173 4.11 18.31 0.30
CA GLY A 173 3.09 19.07 1.03
C GLY A 173 2.51 18.36 2.24
N ARG A 174 2.65 17.02 2.31
CA ARG A 174 2.20 16.18 3.43
C ARG A 174 3.29 15.82 4.42
N GLY A 175 4.55 16.19 4.14
CA GLY A 175 5.68 15.71 4.92
C GLY A 175 5.86 14.19 4.83
N ALA A 176 5.52 13.58 3.69
CA ALA A 176 5.77 12.15 3.48
C ALA A 176 7.25 11.84 3.68
N THR A 177 7.56 10.68 4.26
CA THR A 177 8.93 10.21 4.54
C THR A 177 9.30 9.01 3.70
N GLY A 178 8.44 8.58 2.78
CA GLY A 178 8.65 7.43 1.92
C GLY A 178 7.56 7.29 0.86
N VAL A 179 7.89 6.61 -0.24
CA VAL A 179 6.92 6.30 -1.29
C VAL A 179 7.13 4.91 -1.86
N VAL A 180 6.03 4.20 -2.08
CA VAL A 180 5.96 2.94 -2.82
C VAL A 180 5.20 3.19 -4.12
N VAL A 181 5.87 3.00 -5.26
CA VAL A 181 5.30 3.18 -6.60
C VAL A 181 4.77 1.84 -7.13
N VAL A 182 3.46 1.76 -7.37
CA VAL A 182 2.80 0.56 -7.92
C VAL A 182 2.62 0.74 -9.43
N SER A 183 3.18 -0.19 -10.20
CA SER A 183 3.12 -0.17 -11.67
C SER A 183 3.36 -1.55 -12.27
N SER A 184 3.23 -1.69 -13.59
CA SER A 184 3.46 -2.96 -14.30
C SER A 184 4.95 -3.28 -14.44
N ALA A 185 5.29 -4.56 -14.63
CA ALA A 185 6.68 -5.03 -14.71
C ALA A 185 7.55 -4.28 -15.74
N ASN A 186 6.99 -4.00 -16.91
CA ASN A 186 7.67 -3.26 -17.98
C ASN A 186 7.78 -1.73 -17.74
N HIS A 187 7.18 -1.21 -16.67
CA HIS A 187 7.05 0.23 -16.43
C HIS A 187 7.61 0.67 -15.08
N VAL A 188 7.60 -0.18 -14.05
CA VAL A 188 7.93 0.22 -12.69
C VAL A 188 9.37 0.72 -12.54
N GLN A 189 10.35 0.14 -13.24
CA GLN A 189 11.75 0.58 -13.19
C GLN A 189 11.90 2.03 -13.65
N ARG A 190 11.35 2.36 -14.83
CA ARG A 190 11.36 3.73 -15.36
C ARG A 190 10.64 4.69 -14.41
N ALA A 191 9.48 4.29 -13.90
CA ALA A 191 8.74 5.08 -12.94
C ALA A 191 9.55 5.37 -11.67
N MET A 192 10.28 4.40 -11.13
CA MET A 192 11.12 4.61 -9.94
C MET A 192 12.23 5.61 -10.20
N VAL A 193 12.88 5.57 -11.36
CA VAL A 193 13.87 6.59 -11.75
C VAL A 193 13.24 7.99 -11.74
N ASP A 194 12.08 8.15 -12.38
CA ASP A 194 11.38 9.44 -12.44
C ASP A 194 10.99 9.94 -11.05
N PHE A 195 10.50 9.06 -10.16
CA PHE A 195 10.17 9.40 -8.78
C PHE A 195 11.39 9.77 -7.95
N ARG A 196 12.51 9.04 -8.08
CA ARG A 196 13.78 9.35 -7.39
C ARG A 196 14.32 10.71 -7.79
N VAL A 197 14.26 11.04 -9.07
CA VAL A 197 14.60 12.37 -9.59
C VAL A 197 13.65 13.43 -9.03
N ALA A 198 12.34 13.17 -9.05
CA ALA A 198 11.33 14.13 -8.60
C ALA A 198 11.42 14.47 -7.11
N VAL A 199 11.81 13.50 -6.26
CA VAL A 199 11.97 13.72 -4.81
C VAL A 199 13.34 14.28 -4.43
N LEU A 200 14.29 14.38 -5.38
CA LEU A 200 15.64 14.95 -5.17
C LEU A 200 16.38 14.31 -3.98
N GLY A 201 16.26 12.98 -3.84
CA GLY A 201 16.87 12.22 -2.75
C GLY A 201 16.26 12.45 -1.35
N ARG A 202 15.23 13.27 -1.19
CA ARG A 202 14.68 13.63 0.13
C ARG A 202 14.00 12.48 0.87
N ILE A 203 13.41 11.55 0.12
CA ILE A 203 12.70 10.39 0.68
C ILE A 203 13.07 9.12 -0.09
N PRO A 204 13.08 7.94 0.55
CA PRO A 204 13.25 6.67 -0.12
C PRO A 204 12.08 6.36 -1.06
N VAL A 205 12.40 5.70 -2.18
CA VAL A 205 11.44 5.29 -3.22
C VAL A 205 11.60 3.78 -3.47
N ALA A 206 10.54 3.01 -3.25
CA ALA A 206 10.48 1.60 -3.62
C ALA A 206 9.43 1.37 -4.72
N GLY A 207 9.54 0.26 -5.45
CA GLY A 207 8.58 -0.11 -6.49
C GLY A 207 7.92 -1.45 -6.22
N VAL A 208 6.66 -1.60 -6.62
CA VAL A 208 5.94 -2.88 -6.58
C VAL A 208 5.40 -3.20 -7.97
N ILE A 209 5.72 -4.41 -8.43
CA ILE A 209 5.20 -4.96 -9.68
C ILE A 209 3.76 -5.43 -9.46
N ALA A 210 2.83 -4.88 -10.23
CA ALA A 210 1.50 -5.44 -10.40
C ALA A 210 1.58 -6.79 -11.14
N ALA A 211 0.76 -7.77 -10.74
CA ALA A 211 0.63 -9.02 -11.48
C ALA A 211 0.18 -8.75 -12.94
N THR A 212 0.44 -9.71 -13.81
CA THR A 212 0.00 -9.73 -15.22
C THR A 212 -0.92 -10.90 -15.43
#